data_AF-M2XT63-F1
#
_entry.id   AF-M2XT63-F1
#
_cell.length_a   1.000
_cell.length_b   1.000
_cell.length_c   1.000
_cell.angle_alpha   90.00
_cell.angle_beta   90.00
_cell.angle_gamma   90.00
#
_symmetry.space_group_name_H-M   'P 1'
#
loop_
_entity.id
_entity.type
_entity.pdbx_description
1 polymer ?
#
loop_
_entity_poly.entity_id
_entity_poly.type
_entity_poly.pdbx_seq_one_letter_code
_entity_poly.pdbx_strand_id
1 'polypeptide(L)' 'MMTSKELRTFIRKSQVRQQYREFLRLVKLAPSSFQLELKLAIKSEFRKHSSETRESHIAFLLAEGRRRLVDLEKYLKMTL' A
#
# COMPACT_ATOMS: atom_id res chain seq x y z
N MET A 1 -22.42 -9.34 18.72
CA MET A 1 -21.91 -7.95 18.69
C MET A 1 -20.41 -7.99 18.42
N MET A 2 -19.89 -7.14 17.53
CA MET A 2 -18.45 -7.06 17.25
C MET A 2 -17.77 -6.22 18.34
N THR A 3 -16.63 -6.68 18.85
CA THR A 3 -15.86 -5.96 19.87
C THR A 3 -15.16 -4.74 19.27
N SER A 4 -14.83 -3.77 20.12
CA SER A 4 -14.05 -2.57 19.74
C SER A 4 -12.70 -2.94 19.08
N LYS A 5 -12.05 -4.02 19.53
CA LYS A 5 -10.79 -4.54 18.97
C LYS A 5 -10.96 -5.14 17.58
N GLU A 6 -12.02 -5.92 17.38
CA GLU A 6 -12.35 -6.51 16.07
C GLU A 6 -12.70 -5.41 15.05
N LEU A 7 -13.43 -4.38 15.46
CA LEU A 7 -13.74 -3.22 14.61
C LEU A 7 -12.46 -2.51 14.13
N ARG A 8 -11.56 -2.18 15.07
CA ARG A 8 -10.26 -1.54 14.71
C ARG A 8 -9.46 -2.40 13.75
N THR A 9 -9.40 -3.71 14.00
CA THR A 9 -8.71 -4.67 13.13
C THR A 9 -9.33 -4.70 11.73
N PHE A 10 -10.66 -4.71 11.64
CA PHE A 10 -11.39 -4.67 10.38
C PHE A 10 -11.08 -3.40 9.58
N ILE A 11 -11.18 -2.23 10.22
CA ILE A 11 -10.88 -0.92 9.59
C ILE A 11 -9.45 -0.90 9.05
N ARG A 12 -8.47 -1.33 9.85
CA ARG A 12 -7.05 -1.39 9.46
C ARG A 12 -6.83 -2.30 8.26
N LYS A 13 -7.39 -3.53 8.28
CA LYS A 13 -7.31 -4.46 7.14
C LYS A 13 -7.90 -3.84 5.88
N SER A 14 -9.00 -3.10 5.99
CA SER A 14 -9.62 -2.41 4.86
C SER A 14 -8.75 -1.27 4.32
N GLN A 15 -8.12 -0.48 5.20
CA GLN A 15 -7.16 0.56 4.81
C GLN A 15 -5.93 -0.02 4.09
N VAL A 16 -5.33 -1.08 4.62
CA VAL A 16 -4.18 -1.77 3.99
C VAL A 16 -4.56 -2.29 2.60
N ARG A 17 -5.71 -2.95 2.47
CA ARG A 17 -6.20 -3.45 1.18
C ARG A 17 -6.47 -2.32 0.19
N GLN A 18 -6.99 -1.20 0.66
CA GLN A 18 -7.23 -0.04 -0.18
C GLN A 18 -5.91 0.53 -0.71
N GLN A 19 -4.95 0.79 0.18
CA GLN A 19 -3.65 1.31 -0.20
C GLN A 19 -2.91 0.38 -1.17
N TYR A 20 -2.97 -0.94 -0.94
CA TYR A 20 -2.43 -1.93 -1.88
C TYR A 20 -3.03 -1.80 -3.29
N ARG A 21 -4.35 -1.65 -3.39
CA ARG A 21 -5.02 -1.46 -4.69
C ARG A 21 -4.62 -0.15 -5.35
N GLU A 22 -4.44 0.92 -4.58
CA GLU A 22 -4.01 2.22 -5.11
C GLU A 22 -2.60 2.13 -5.73
N PHE A 23 -1.65 1.49 -5.04
CA PHE A 23 -0.33 1.20 -5.62
C PHE A 23 -0.42 0.38 -6.91
N LEU A 24 -1.25 -0.67 -6.94
CA LEU A 24 -1.43 -1.48 -8.15
C LEU A 24 -2.11 -0.72 -9.31
N ARG A 25 -2.88 0.33 -9.04
CA ARG A 25 -3.40 1.21 -10.09
C ARG A 25 -2.30 2.05 -10.70
N LEU A 26 -1.38 2.58 -9.89
CA LEU A 26 -0.24 3.36 -10.36
C LEU A 26 0.71 2.53 -11.25
N VAL A 27 0.81 1.21 -11.03
CA VAL A 27 1.56 0.33 -11.93
C VAL A 27 1.13 0.50 -13.38
N LYS A 28 -0.16 0.72 -13.66
CA LYS A 28 -0.67 0.88 -15.03
C LYS A 28 -0.20 2.17 -15.71
N LEU A 29 0.26 3.15 -14.92
CA LEU A 29 0.84 4.39 -15.42
C LEU A 29 2.34 4.24 -15.73
N ALA A 30 2.98 3.16 -15.31
CA ALA A 30 4.40 2.95 -15.64
C ALA A 30 4.56 2.48 -17.09
N PRO A 31 5.71 2.77 -17.74
CA PRO A 31 6.08 2.16 -19.01
C PRO A 31 6.03 0.64 -18.94
N SER A 32 5.57 -0.02 -20.00
CA SER A 32 5.33 -1.48 -20.05
C SER A 32 6.55 -2.30 -19.62
N SER A 33 7.76 -1.85 -19.95
CA SER A 33 9.03 -2.48 -19.56
C SER A 33 9.25 -2.51 -18.05
N PHE A 34 8.67 -1.56 -17.30
CA PHE A 34 8.87 -1.40 -15.85
C PHE A 34 7.66 -1.89 -15.01
N GLN A 35 6.50 -2.12 -15.63
CA GLN A 35 5.28 -2.49 -14.89
C GLN A 35 5.42 -3.78 -14.07
N LEU A 36 6.08 -4.80 -14.63
CA LEU A 36 6.24 -6.08 -13.94
C LEU A 36 7.11 -5.92 -12.69
N GLU A 37 8.24 -5.25 -12.83
CA GLU A 37 9.18 -5.00 -11.73
C GLU A 37 8.51 -4.19 -10.63
N LEU A 38 7.86 -3.08 -10.96
CA LEU A 38 7.13 -2.24 -10.01
C LEU A 38 6.05 -3.02 -9.26
N LYS A 39 5.28 -3.85 -9.97
CA LYS A 39 4.25 -4.71 -9.37
C LYS A 39 4.84 -5.72 -8.38
N LEU A 40 5.98 -6.33 -8.71
CA LEU A 40 6.66 -7.28 -7.84
C LEU A 40 7.23 -6.59 -6.60
N ALA A 41 7.83 -5.41 -6.76
CA ALA A 41 8.34 -4.60 -5.66
C ALA A 41 7.21 -4.22 -4.68
N ILE A 42 6.07 -3.71 -5.18
CA ILE A 42 4.88 -3.40 -4.36
C ILE A 42 4.41 -4.64 -3.61
N LYS A 43 4.28 -5.79 -4.29
CA LYS A 43 3.86 -7.04 -3.64
C LYS A 43 4.82 -7.49 -2.55
N SER A 44 6.12 -7.38 -2.81
CA SER A 44 7.17 -7.76 -1.86
C SER A 44 7.08 -6.93 -0.58
N GLU A 45 6.92 -5.61 -0.71
CA GLU A 45 6.82 -4.70 0.43
C GLU A 45 5.60 -4.99 1.31
N PHE A 46 4.42 -5.23 0.71
CA PHE A 46 3.23 -5.61 1.50
C PHE A 46 3.38 -6.98 2.17
N ARG A 47 4.07 -7.94 1.52
CA ARG A 47 4.33 -9.26 2.12
C ARG A 47 5.28 -9.17 3.31
N LYS A 48 6.31 -8.33 3.24
CA LYS A 48 7.29 -8.10 4.31
C LYS A 48 6.63 -7.74 5.65
N HIS A 49 5.50 -7.04 5.62
CA HIS A 49 4.78 -6.59 6.80
C HIS A 49 3.47 -7.36 7.07
N SER A 50 3.23 -8.47 6.38
CA SER A 50 1.95 -9.20 6.45
C SER A 50 1.62 -9.80 7.83
N SER A 51 2.63 -10.06 8.66
CA SER A 51 2.50 -10.59 10.03
C SER A 51 2.46 -9.51 11.11
N GLU A 52 2.53 -8.22 10.74
CA GLU A 52 2.54 -7.14 11.73
C GLU A 52 1.18 -7.03 12.43
N THR A 53 1.22 -7.01 13.76
CA THR A 53 0.03 -6.96 14.62
C THR A 53 0.03 -5.73 15.52
N ARG A 54 1.17 -5.02 15.66
CA ARG A 54 1.28 -3.83 16.49
C ARG A 54 0.54 -2.67 15.85
N GLU A 55 -0.46 -2.19 16.56
CA GLU A 55 -1.36 -1.15 16.09
C GLU A 55 -0.62 0.14 15.71
N SER A 56 0.36 0.58 16.49
CA SER A 56 1.16 1.77 16.19
C SER A 56 1.96 1.62 14.89
N HIS A 57 2.56 0.44 14.68
CA HIS A 57 3.39 0.21 13.50
C HIS A 57 2.56 0.09 12.23
N ILE A 58 1.39 -0.56 12.27
CA ILE A 58 0.46 -0.58 11.12
C ILE A 58 0.04 0.84 10.74
N ALA A 59 -0.24 1.70 11.73
CA ALA A 59 -0.62 3.08 11.46
C ALA A 59 0.52 3.90 10.84
N PHE A 60 1.76 3.69 11.32
CA PHE A 60 2.96 4.26 10.74
C PHE A 60 3.14 3.83 9.27
N LEU A 61 3.10 2.52 8.99
CA LEU A 61 3.25 1.98 7.63
C LEU A 61 2.17 2.51 6.68
N LEU A 62 0.92 2.63 7.14
CA LEU A 62 -0.15 3.24 6.34
C LEU A 62 0.12 4.71 6.03
N ALA A 63 0.67 5.48 6.98
CA ALA A 63 1.01 6.89 6.76
C ALA A 63 2.20 7.05 5.80
N GLU A 64 3.24 6.23 5.98
CA GLU A 64 4.39 6.18 5.09
C GLU A 64 3.98 5.76 3.67
N GLY A 65 3.17 4.71 3.54
CA GLY A 65 2.65 4.24 2.26
C GLY A 65 1.86 5.30 1.52
N ARG A 66 1.11 6.17 2.21
CA ARG A 66 0.40 7.29 1.58
C ARG A 66 1.36 8.32 0.99
N ARG A 67 2.46 8.64 1.70
CA ARG A 67 3.49 9.55 1.18
C ARG A 67 4.17 8.97 -0.06
N ARG A 68 4.61 7.70 0.03
CA ARG A 68 5.23 6.98 -1.09
C ARG A 68 4.30 6.88 -2.31
N LEU A 69 2.99 6.77 -2.09
CA LEU A 69 2.00 6.73 -3.18
C LEU A 69 1.94 8.06 -3.94
N VAL A 70 1.92 9.19 -3.22
CA VAL A 70 1.96 10.53 -3.82
C VAL A 70 3.25 10.75 -4.59
N ASP A 71 4.40 10.34 -4.02
CA ASP A 71 5.70 10.51 -4.66
C ASP A 71 5.82 9.65 -5.93
N LEU A 72 5.35 8.40 -5.87
CA LEU A 72 5.32 7.51 -7.03
C LEU A 72 4.40 8.06 -8.13
N GLU A 73 3.21 8.54 -7.79
CA GLU A 73 2.30 9.13 -8.78
C GLU A 73 2.91 10.34 -9.47
N LYS A 74 3.57 11.24 -8.70
CA LYS A 74 4.29 12.39 -9.27
C LYS A 74 5.40 11.95 -10.21
N TYR A 75 6.24 11.00 -9.78
CA TYR A 75 7.32 10.47 -10.60
C TYR A 75 6.80 9.90 -11.92
N LEU A 76 5.76 9.06 -11.86
CA LEU A 76 5.18 8.45 -13.06
C LEU A 76 4.56 9.49 -14.01
N LYS A 77 3.98 10.57 -13.49
CA LYS A 77 3.44 11.67 -14.32
C LYS A 77 4.50 12.57 -14.95
N MET A 78 5.70 12.64 -14.38
CA MET A 78 6.80 13.45 -14.90
C MET A 78 7.67 12.70 -15.92
N THR A 79 7.58 11.37 -15.94
CA THR A 79 8.42 10.50 -16.79
C THR A 79 7.67 9.96 -18.02
N LEU A 80 6.36 10.24 -18.10
CA LEU A 80 5.49 10.00 -19.26
C LEU A 80 5.22 11.33 -19.98
#